data_AF-A0A2R4FCX1-F1
#
_entry.id   AF-A0A2R4FCX1-F1
#
_cell.length_a   1.000
_cell.length_b   1.000
_cell.length_c   1.000
_cell.angle_alpha   90.00
_cell.angle_beta   90.00
_cell.angle_gamma   90.00
#
_symmetry.space_group_name_H-M   'P 1'
#
loop_
_entity.id
_entity.type
_entity.pdbx_description
1 polymer ?
#
loop_
_entity_poly.entity_id
_entity_poly.type
_entity_poly.pdbx_seq_one_letter_code
_entity_poly.pdbx_strand_id
1 'polypeptide(L)'
;MLWRSGSAVARFLGMTSARQRVAEFWDAHTNEWLDGADSMSDPLPKWFEAYQGVGPGEVTRHGFPEPFQGDLLGIEHSPRVVVLGLNPGRYEPLFQARNGIFADEIRQTGSYTKWALGFPYLSSTWTDRMGDNRYHKARLRFARNWLDDPSAEHRDLLIFECFPWHSTVITAPLRPAPEIIDEFVWRPIAEFGGIREVFAFRRSWDHIAQALDLRLTGKWGRGGADYGSAKCVRAVRTYALPSGQSLVIEWHQGSAGPPSPSETALLRTALQGAGSHGPGVSA
;
A
#
# COMPACT_ATOMS: atom_id res chain seq x y z
N MET A 1 21.08 52.12 -30.94
CA MET A 1 21.95 50.96 -30.65
C MET A 1 21.99 50.80 -29.14
N LEU A 2 21.11 49.97 -28.57
CA LEU A 2 20.91 49.78 -27.13
C LEU A 2 20.49 48.33 -26.86
N TRP A 3 20.98 47.82 -25.75
CA TRP A 3 21.03 46.44 -25.27
C TRP A 3 19.69 45.83 -24.81
N ARG A 4 19.62 44.49 -24.91
CA ARG A 4 18.94 43.47 -24.06
C ARG A 4 17.42 43.63 -23.81
N SER A 5 16.59 42.61 -23.97
CA SER A 5 16.66 41.36 -23.19
C SER A 5 15.85 40.25 -23.85
N GLY A 6 16.47 39.11 -24.10
CA GLY A 6 15.75 37.85 -24.30
C GLY A 6 15.30 37.32 -22.95
N SER A 7 13.99 37.15 -22.77
CA SER A 7 13.46 36.31 -21.71
C SER A 7 13.22 34.92 -22.29
N ALA A 8 14.18 34.04 -22.06
CA ALA A 8 14.00 32.61 -22.24
C ALA A 8 12.99 32.13 -21.19
N VAL A 9 11.72 32.02 -21.58
CA VAL A 9 10.76 31.20 -20.87
C VAL A 9 11.21 29.76 -21.07
N ALA A 10 11.94 29.24 -20.09
CA ALA A 10 12.25 27.82 -20.01
C ALA A 10 10.92 27.05 -19.93
N ARG A 11 10.52 26.42 -21.05
CA ARG A 11 9.54 25.34 -21.07
C ARG A 11 10.16 24.15 -20.32
N PHE A 12 9.94 24.08 -19.01
CA PHE A 12 9.93 22.79 -18.33
C PHE A 12 8.66 22.05 -18.81
N LEU A 13 8.81 21.16 -19.80
CA LEU A 13 7.84 20.10 -20.03
C LEU A 13 7.92 19.19 -18.80
N GLY A 14 7.14 19.53 -17.77
CA GLY A 14 7.12 18.83 -16.50
C GLY A 14 6.70 17.39 -16.70
N MET A 15 7.58 16.45 -16.40
CA MET A 15 7.21 15.04 -16.30
C MET A 15 6.23 14.90 -15.13
N THR A 16 4.97 14.56 -15.41
CA THR A 16 3.98 14.17 -14.41
C THR A 16 4.60 13.10 -13.50
N SER A 17 4.50 13.25 -12.18
CA SER A 17 5.06 12.27 -11.23
C SER A 17 4.32 10.92 -11.30
N ALA A 18 4.94 9.83 -10.87
CA ALA A 18 4.30 8.52 -10.79
C ALA A 18 3.07 8.54 -9.87
N ARG A 19 3.16 9.23 -8.72
CA ARG A 19 2.02 9.40 -7.81
C ARG A 19 0.87 10.12 -8.49
N GLN A 20 1.17 11.19 -9.25
CA GLN A 20 0.15 11.93 -9.99
C GLN A 20 -0.49 11.09 -11.09
N ARG A 21 0.29 10.35 -11.89
CA ARG A 21 -0.27 9.46 -12.93
C ARG A 21 -1.19 8.38 -12.36
N VAL A 22 -0.81 7.77 -11.23
CA VAL A 22 -1.63 6.74 -10.57
C VAL A 22 -2.91 7.33 -9.99
N ALA A 23 -2.84 8.50 -9.36
CA ALA A 23 -4.03 9.20 -8.88
C ALA A 23 -4.99 9.54 -10.04
N GLU A 24 -4.48 10.14 -11.12
CA GLU A 24 -5.27 10.51 -12.31
C GLU A 24 -5.92 9.28 -12.95
N PHE A 25 -5.19 8.18 -13.08
CA PHE A 25 -5.72 6.92 -13.62
C PHE A 25 -6.90 6.40 -12.81
N TRP A 26 -6.74 6.30 -11.48
CA TRP A 26 -7.77 5.75 -10.62
C TRP A 26 -8.95 6.69 -10.42
N ASP A 27 -8.72 8.00 -10.43
CA ASP A 27 -9.78 9.00 -10.41
C ASP A 27 -10.64 8.88 -11.69
N ALA A 28 -10.00 8.78 -12.87
CA ALA A 28 -10.71 8.59 -14.14
C ALA A 28 -11.50 7.28 -14.17
N HIS A 29 -10.85 6.15 -13.83
CA HIS A 29 -11.51 4.84 -13.82
C HIS A 29 -12.67 4.78 -12.83
N THR A 30 -12.50 5.33 -11.62
CA THR A 30 -13.57 5.36 -10.61
C THR A 30 -14.72 6.25 -11.06
N ASN A 31 -14.46 7.37 -11.73
CA ASN A 31 -15.52 8.24 -12.25
C ASN A 31 -16.33 7.56 -13.37
N GLU A 32 -15.66 6.92 -14.35
CA GLU A 32 -16.34 6.12 -15.37
C GLU A 32 -17.21 5.03 -14.73
N TRP A 33 -16.67 4.37 -13.71
CA TRP A 33 -17.41 3.40 -12.92
C TRP A 33 -18.63 4.08 -12.24
N LEU A 34 -18.46 5.19 -11.54
CA LEU A 34 -19.60 5.87 -10.91
C LEU A 34 -20.69 6.31 -11.90
N ASP A 35 -20.35 6.55 -13.16
CA ASP A 35 -21.28 6.89 -14.25
C ASP A 35 -21.95 5.66 -14.91
N GLY A 36 -21.66 4.46 -14.40
CA GLY A 36 -22.29 3.20 -14.81
C GLY A 36 -21.46 2.36 -15.78
N ALA A 37 -20.27 2.80 -16.18
CA ALA A 37 -19.37 1.99 -16.98
C ALA A 37 -18.75 0.85 -16.13
N ASP A 38 -18.37 -0.22 -16.81
CA ASP A 38 -17.65 -1.35 -16.22
C ASP A 38 -16.46 -1.74 -17.12
N SER A 39 -15.85 -0.70 -17.72
CA SER A 39 -14.71 -0.77 -18.61
C SER A 39 -13.50 -1.36 -17.88
N MET A 40 -12.88 -2.37 -18.48
CA MET A 40 -11.59 -2.89 -18.04
C MET A 40 -10.57 -2.49 -19.10
N SER A 41 -10.22 -1.21 -19.16
CA SER A 41 -9.15 -0.72 -20.03
C SER A 41 -7.79 -1.21 -19.55
N ASP A 42 -6.83 -1.33 -20.47
CA ASP A 42 -5.48 -1.74 -20.08
C ASP A 42 -4.90 -0.79 -19.01
N PRO A 43 -4.22 -1.33 -17.97
CA PRO A 43 -3.83 -2.73 -17.79
C PRO A 43 -4.79 -3.55 -16.89
N LEU A 44 -6.01 -3.06 -16.62
CA LEU A 44 -6.92 -3.65 -15.64
C LEU A 44 -7.32 -5.10 -15.91
N PRO A 45 -7.57 -5.57 -17.15
CA PRO A 45 -7.88 -6.99 -17.39
C PRO A 45 -6.79 -7.91 -16.86
N LYS A 46 -5.53 -7.59 -17.19
CA LYS A 46 -4.37 -8.37 -16.76
C LYS A 46 -4.19 -8.34 -15.25
N TRP A 47 -4.43 -7.18 -14.62
CA TRP A 47 -4.37 -7.09 -13.16
C TRP A 47 -5.50 -7.88 -12.51
N PHE A 48 -6.72 -7.83 -13.05
CA PHE A 48 -7.86 -8.58 -12.54
C PHE A 48 -7.64 -10.10 -12.63
N GLU A 49 -7.07 -10.57 -13.74
CA GLU A 49 -6.73 -11.99 -13.96
C GLU A 49 -5.62 -12.52 -13.04
N ALA A 50 -4.88 -11.63 -12.36
CA ALA A 50 -3.83 -12.02 -11.41
C ALA A 50 -4.35 -12.80 -10.19
N TYR A 51 -5.67 -12.85 -9.99
CA TYR A 51 -6.33 -13.56 -8.90
C TYR A 51 -7.63 -14.24 -9.36
N GLN A 52 -7.76 -15.52 -9.06
CA GLN A 52 -8.95 -16.32 -9.37
C GLN A 52 -9.34 -17.13 -8.13
N GLY A 53 -9.85 -16.43 -7.11
CA GLY A 53 -10.39 -17.08 -5.91
C GLY A 53 -11.79 -17.66 -6.13
N VAL A 54 -12.19 -18.58 -5.25
CA VAL A 54 -13.50 -19.24 -5.29
C VAL A 54 -14.21 -19.15 -3.95
N GLY A 55 -15.54 -19.26 -3.95
CA GLY A 55 -16.36 -19.19 -2.74
C GLY A 55 -16.12 -17.87 -1.99
N PRO A 56 -15.70 -17.89 -0.70
CA PRO A 56 -15.38 -16.66 0.04
C PRO A 56 -14.28 -15.80 -0.59
N GLY A 57 -13.46 -16.35 -1.51
CA GLY A 57 -12.46 -15.59 -2.24
C GLY A 57 -12.85 -15.17 -3.65
N GLU A 58 -14.09 -15.41 -4.07
CA GLU A 58 -14.62 -14.90 -5.33
C GLU A 58 -14.53 -13.37 -5.36
N VAL A 59 -14.10 -12.85 -6.52
CA VAL A 59 -13.89 -11.41 -6.73
C VAL A 59 -15.16 -10.80 -7.26
N THR A 60 -15.46 -9.58 -6.82
CA THR A 60 -16.56 -8.78 -7.37
C THR A 60 -16.08 -7.45 -7.95
N ARG A 61 -16.74 -7.02 -9.03
CA ARG A 61 -16.64 -5.67 -9.62
C ARG A 61 -17.87 -4.80 -9.30
N HIS A 62 -18.74 -5.25 -8.41
CA HIS A 62 -19.91 -4.49 -7.94
C HIS A 62 -19.55 -3.37 -6.96
N GLY A 63 -18.34 -3.39 -6.39
CA GLY A 63 -17.73 -2.26 -5.70
C GLY A 63 -16.68 -1.58 -6.57
N PHE A 64 -16.44 -0.29 -6.36
CA PHE A 64 -15.32 0.40 -6.99
C PHE A 64 -13.99 -0.21 -6.51
N PRO A 65 -12.94 -0.22 -7.34
CA PRO A 65 -11.63 -0.69 -6.90
C PRO A 65 -11.01 0.27 -5.88
N GLU A 66 -10.28 -0.29 -4.92
CA GLU A 66 -9.60 0.48 -3.87
C GLU A 66 -8.09 0.20 -3.88
N PRO A 67 -7.33 0.83 -4.79
CA PRO A 67 -5.89 0.58 -4.95
C PRO A 67 -5.04 1.11 -3.80
N PHE A 68 -5.49 2.18 -3.13
CA PHE A 68 -4.76 2.80 -2.03
C PHE A 68 -5.67 3.57 -1.08
N GLN A 69 -5.22 3.78 0.16
CA GLN A 69 -5.89 4.60 1.18
C GLN A 69 -4.86 5.52 1.85
N GLY A 70 -5.17 6.82 1.97
CA GLY A 70 -4.27 7.85 2.51
C GLY A 70 -3.78 8.86 1.46
N ASP A 71 -2.85 9.75 1.87
CA ASP A 71 -2.38 10.87 1.05
C ASP A 71 -1.32 10.45 0.02
N LEU A 72 -1.78 9.85 -1.09
CA LEU A 72 -0.90 9.46 -2.20
C LEU A 72 -0.13 10.65 -2.77
N LEU A 73 -0.77 11.81 -2.89
CA LEU A 73 -0.17 12.99 -3.51
C LEU A 73 0.70 13.79 -2.53
N GLY A 74 0.62 13.51 -1.22
CA GLY A 74 1.32 14.24 -0.18
C GLY A 74 0.87 15.71 -0.11
N ILE A 75 -0.41 15.97 -0.43
CA ILE A 75 -0.98 17.32 -0.53
C ILE A 75 -1.17 17.93 0.86
N GLU A 76 -1.74 17.16 1.78
CA GLU A 76 -1.96 17.59 3.16
C GLU A 76 -0.81 17.18 4.07
N HIS A 77 -0.26 15.98 3.85
CA HIS A 77 0.80 15.42 4.66
C HIS A 77 1.60 14.38 3.88
N SER A 78 2.93 14.45 3.93
CA SER A 78 3.76 13.36 3.38
C SER A 78 3.66 12.14 4.30
N PRO A 79 3.17 10.98 3.81
CA PRO A 79 3.17 9.75 4.59
C PRO A 79 4.58 9.40 5.09
N ARG A 80 4.65 8.80 6.27
CA ARG A 80 5.90 8.36 6.92
C ARG A 80 6.02 6.84 6.99
N VAL A 81 4.91 6.12 6.83
CA VAL A 81 4.85 4.66 6.82
C VAL A 81 3.97 4.21 5.67
N VAL A 82 4.49 3.29 4.85
CA VAL A 82 3.69 2.59 3.82
C VAL A 82 3.45 1.15 4.27
N VAL A 83 2.20 0.71 4.15
CA VAL A 83 1.79 -0.68 4.39
C VAL A 83 1.13 -1.25 3.14
N LEU A 84 1.43 -2.50 2.81
CA LEU A 84 0.81 -3.20 1.71
C LEU A 84 -0.27 -4.17 2.23
N GLY A 85 -1.47 -4.06 1.65
CA GLY A 85 -2.57 -5.00 1.81
C GLY A 85 -2.66 -5.95 0.61
N LEU A 86 -3.29 -7.12 0.80
CA LEU A 86 -3.46 -8.07 -0.30
C LEU A 86 -4.61 -7.64 -1.22
N ASN A 87 -5.71 -7.19 -0.62
CA ASN A 87 -6.87 -6.63 -1.27
C ASN A 87 -7.71 -5.83 -0.24
N PRO A 88 -8.68 -5.01 -0.69
CA PRO A 88 -9.53 -4.19 0.20
C PRO A 88 -10.42 -4.99 1.16
N GLY A 89 -10.56 -6.31 0.94
CA GLY A 89 -11.38 -7.20 1.74
C GLY A 89 -12.82 -7.31 1.24
N ARG A 90 -13.74 -7.63 2.16
CA ARG A 90 -15.15 -7.89 1.86
C ARG A 90 -15.81 -6.69 1.21
N TYR A 91 -16.60 -6.95 0.18
CA TYR A 91 -17.50 -5.98 -0.42
C TYR A 91 -18.70 -5.72 0.51
N GLU A 92 -18.93 -4.45 0.84
CA GLU A 92 -20.04 -3.95 1.63
C GLU A 92 -20.93 -3.04 0.75
N PRO A 93 -21.99 -3.57 0.12
CA PRO A 93 -22.76 -2.85 -0.90
C PRO A 93 -23.31 -1.50 -0.44
N LEU A 94 -23.73 -1.39 0.83
CA LEU A 94 -24.23 -0.13 1.40
C LEU A 94 -23.24 1.03 1.24
N PHE A 95 -21.95 0.72 1.29
CA PHE A 95 -20.88 1.70 1.19
C PHE A 95 -20.29 1.74 -0.22
N GLN A 96 -19.93 0.58 -0.77
CA GLN A 96 -19.05 0.47 -1.92
C GLN A 96 -19.77 0.32 -3.26
N ALA A 97 -21.09 0.07 -3.28
CA ALA A 97 -21.84 0.01 -4.54
C ALA A 97 -21.85 1.36 -5.28
N ARG A 98 -22.21 1.37 -6.57
CA ARG A 98 -22.29 2.59 -7.40
C ARG A 98 -23.25 3.66 -6.85
N ASN A 99 -24.22 3.22 -6.07
CA ASN A 99 -25.20 4.03 -5.35
C ASN A 99 -25.04 3.91 -3.83
N GLY A 100 -23.88 3.43 -3.37
CA GLY A 100 -23.53 3.34 -1.97
C GLY A 100 -23.03 4.67 -1.42
N ILE A 101 -22.87 4.72 -0.10
CA ILE A 101 -22.51 5.96 0.61
C ILE A 101 -21.16 6.52 0.13
N PHE A 102 -20.15 5.66 -0.07
CA PHE A 102 -18.84 6.12 -0.52
C PHE A 102 -18.84 6.55 -1.97
N ALA A 103 -19.68 5.97 -2.82
CA ALA A 103 -19.87 6.46 -4.18
C ALA A 103 -20.40 7.91 -4.19
N ASP A 104 -21.34 8.24 -3.30
CA ASP A 104 -21.84 9.61 -3.16
C ASP A 104 -20.78 10.56 -2.58
N GLU A 105 -19.99 10.11 -1.61
CA GLU A 105 -18.88 10.89 -1.06
C GLU A 105 -17.77 11.15 -2.10
N ILE A 106 -17.44 10.18 -2.94
CA ILE A 106 -16.48 10.35 -4.05
C ILE A 106 -17.01 11.41 -5.02
N ARG A 107 -18.30 11.35 -5.40
CA ARG A 107 -18.91 12.38 -6.26
C ARG A 107 -18.87 13.77 -5.61
N GLN A 108 -19.12 13.86 -4.30
CA GLN A 108 -19.13 15.13 -3.56
C GLN A 108 -17.74 15.74 -3.40
N THR A 109 -16.73 14.93 -3.11
CA THR A 109 -15.32 15.38 -3.00
C THR A 109 -14.68 15.62 -4.36
N GLY A 110 -15.23 15.00 -5.41
CA GLY A 110 -14.89 15.18 -6.81
C GLY A 110 -13.84 14.19 -7.35
N SER A 111 -13.27 13.33 -6.51
CA SER A 111 -12.38 12.25 -6.97
C SER A 111 -12.13 11.16 -5.91
N TYR A 112 -11.76 9.96 -6.37
CA TYR A 112 -11.38 8.85 -5.49
C TYR A 112 -10.21 9.24 -4.59
N THR A 113 -9.19 9.88 -5.15
CA THR A 113 -7.97 10.27 -4.44
C THR A 113 -8.28 11.22 -3.27
N LYS A 114 -9.18 12.19 -3.46
CA LYS A 114 -9.62 13.09 -2.39
C LYS A 114 -10.46 12.38 -1.34
N TRP A 115 -11.31 11.44 -1.74
CA TRP A 115 -12.07 10.61 -0.81
C TRP A 115 -11.17 9.71 0.04
N ALA A 116 -10.19 9.04 -0.57
CA ALA A 116 -9.23 8.15 0.09
C ALA A 116 -8.33 8.89 1.10
N LEU A 117 -8.04 10.17 0.85
CA LEU A 117 -7.34 11.07 1.78
C LEU A 117 -8.13 11.28 3.09
N GLY A 118 -9.46 11.20 3.05
CA GLY A 118 -10.35 11.46 4.20
C GLY A 118 -10.46 10.31 5.21
N PHE A 119 -9.74 9.20 5.02
CA PHE A 119 -9.80 8.00 5.88
C PHE A 119 -11.23 7.49 6.14
N PRO A 120 -11.99 7.19 5.08
CA PRO A 120 -13.45 6.97 5.13
C PRO A 120 -13.86 5.85 6.08
N TYR A 121 -13.04 4.79 6.19
CA TYR A 121 -13.25 3.64 7.08
C TYR A 121 -13.09 3.92 8.58
N LEU A 122 -12.70 5.13 8.93
CA LEU A 122 -12.49 5.59 10.30
C LEU A 122 -13.40 6.76 10.65
N SER A 123 -14.16 7.26 9.67
CA SER A 123 -15.20 8.26 9.87
C SER A 123 -16.39 7.69 10.64
N SER A 124 -17.19 8.58 11.24
CA SER A 124 -18.48 8.22 11.84
C SER A 124 -19.41 7.53 10.84
N THR A 125 -19.39 7.94 9.57
CA THR A 125 -20.17 7.32 8.49
C THR A 125 -19.99 5.80 8.46
N TRP A 126 -18.75 5.33 8.62
CA TRP A 126 -18.45 3.91 8.73
C TRP A 126 -18.68 3.37 10.14
N THR A 127 -18.09 3.98 11.17
CA THR A 127 -18.04 3.40 12.52
C THR A 127 -19.41 3.29 13.18
N ASP A 128 -20.35 4.17 12.86
CA ASP A 128 -21.70 4.14 13.43
C ASP A 128 -22.52 2.94 12.91
N ARG A 129 -22.15 2.37 11.76
CA ARG A 129 -22.85 1.25 11.12
C ARG A 129 -22.10 -0.07 11.24
N MET A 130 -20.79 -0.02 11.05
CA MET A 130 -19.92 -1.22 10.98
C MET A 130 -19.13 -1.45 12.27
N GLY A 131 -19.15 -0.49 13.18
CA GLY A 131 -18.28 -0.46 14.34
C GLY A 131 -16.83 -0.15 13.99
N ASP A 132 -15.96 -0.36 14.96
CA ASP A 132 -14.54 -0.09 14.84
C ASP A 132 -13.86 -0.90 13.72
N ASN A 133 -13.20 -0.20 12.79
CA ASN A 133 -12.36 -0.85 11.80
C ASN A 133 -11.03 -1.34 12.41
N ARG A 134 -11.05 -2.60 12.89
CA ARG A 134 -9.88 -3.25 13.52
C ARG A 134 -8.66 -3.31 12.60
N TYR A 135 -8.85 -3.41 11.28
CA TYR A 135 -7.76 -3.45 10.31
C TYR A 135 -6.97 -2.15 10.35
N HIS A 136 -7.64 -1.01 10.14
CA HIS A 136 -7.01 0.31 10.15
C HIS A 136 -6.44 0.68 11.52
N LYS A 137 -7.16 0.40 12.62
CA LYS A 137 -6.65 0.64 13.99
C LYS A 137 -5.35 -0.13 14.27
N ALA A 138 -5.23 -1.36 13.77
CA ALA A 138 -4.00 -2.14 13.94
C ALA A 138 -2.82 -1.54 13.15
N ARG A 139 -3.05 -0.99 11.95
CA ARG A 139 -1.99 -0.34 11.15
C ARG A 139 -1.57 0.99 11.75
N LEU A 140 -2.51 1.79 12.27
CA LEU A 140 -2.16 3.02 13.00
C LEU A 140 -1.32 2.73 14.24
N ARG A 141 -1.72 1.73 15.03
CA ARG A 141 -0.91 1.30 16.17
C ARG A 141 0.48 0.85 15.73
N PHE A 142 0.57 0.12 14.62
CA PHE A 142 1.87 -0.25 14.06
C PHE A 142 2.70 0.97 13.63
N ALA A 143 2.13 1.95 12.93
CA ALA A 143 2.85 3.16 12.53
C ALA A 143 3.37 3.94 13.73
N ARG A 144 2.52 4.17 14.74
CA ARG A 144 2.93 4.81 16.00
C ARG A 144 4.08 4.07 16.67
N ASN A 145 3.94 2.75 16.76
CA ASN A 145 5.00 1.92 17.30
C ASN A 145 6.25 2.08 16.46
N TRP A 146 6.20 1.86 15.13
CA TRP A 146 7.34 1.85 14.21
C TRP A 146 8.10 3.18 14.17
N LEU A 147 7.38 4.30 14.14
CA LEU A 147 7.92 5.64 14.17
C LEU A 147 8.43 6.07 15.55
N ASP A 148 8.12 5.28 16.60
CA ASP A 148 8.32 5.65 18.00
C ASP A 148 7.61 6.96 18.38
N ASP A 149 6.44 7.16 17.78
CA ASP A 149 5.72 8.43 17.79
C ASP A 149 4.25 8.17 18.15
N PRO A 150 3.85 8.33 19.42
CA PRO A 150 2.46 8.11 19.83
C PRO A 150 1.51 9.16 19.23
N SER A 151 2.03 10.29 18.75
CA SER A 151 1.23 11.36 18.13
C SER A 151 0.94 11.12 16.65
N ALA A 152 1.58 10.13 16.01
CA ALA A 152 1.28 9.78 14.62
C ALA A 152 -0.22 9.45 14.44
N GLU A 153 -0.76 9.87 13.31
CA GLU A 153 -2.16 9.81 12.92
C GLU A 153 -2.32 8.99 11.64
N HIS A 154 -3.55 8.87 11.15
CA HIS A 154 -3.83 8.13 9.92
C HIS A 154 -3.19 8.77 8.68
N ARG A 155 -2.96 10.09 8.69
CA ARG A 155 -2.23 10.80 7.61
C ARG A 155 -0.76 10.42 7.48
N ASP A 156 -0.15 9.87 8.53
CA ASP A 156 1.21 9.34 8.47
C ASP A 156 1.27 7.99 7.73
N LEU A 157 0.11 7.38 7.44
CA LEU A 157 -0.04 6.07 6.81
C LEU A 157 -0.54 6.19 5.37
N LEU A 158 0.14 5.46 4.49
CA LEU A 158 -0.35 5.15 3.15
C LEU A 158 -0.47 3.63 3.00
N ILE A 159 -1.64 3.16 2.59
CA ILE A 159 -1.88 1.74 2.32
C ILE A 159 -2.00 1.55 0.82
N PHE A 160 -1.30 0.57 0.25
CA PHE A 160 -1.49 0.12 -1.14
C PHE A 160 -1.99 -1.32 -1.15
N GLU A 161 -2.96 -1.62 -1.99
CA GLU A 161 -3.47 -2.97 -2.18
C GLU A 161 -2.80 -3.64 -3.38
N CYS A 162 -2.32 -4.87 -3.21
CA CYS A 162 -1.75 -5.66 -4.31
C CYS A 162 -2.77 -5.96 -5.39
N PHE A 163 -4.04 -6.11 -4.99
CA PHE A 163 -5.16 -6.42 -5.85
C PHE A 163 -6.34 -5.49 -5.49
N PRO A 164 -6.66 -4.48 -6.32
CA PRO A 164 -7.61 -3.43 -5.95
C PRO A 164 -9.08 -3.86 -5.79
N TRP A 165 -9.46 -5.11 -6.11
CA TRP A 165 -10.85 -5.55 -6.07
C TRP A 165 -11.21 -6.37 -4.84
N HIS A 166 -12.51 -6.36 -4.52
CA HIS A 166 -13.03 -6.96 -3.30
C HIS A 166 -13.15 -8.47 -3.38
N SER A 167 -12.75 -9.12 -2.29
CA SER A 167 -13.01 -10.53 -1.98
C SER A 167 -12.94 -10.69 -0.47
N THR A 168 -13.76 -11.57 0.12
CA THR A 168 -13.85 -11.68 1.59
C THR A 168 -12.54 -12.21 2.18
N VAL A 169 -11.91 -13.17 1.49
CA VAL A 169 -10.60 -13.73 1.86
C VAL A 169 -9.81 -14.12 0.61
N ILE A 170 -8.49 -14.04 0.67
CA ILE A 170 -7.62 -14.56 -0.38
C ILE A 170 -7.55 -16.09 -0.28
N THR A 171 -8.11 -16.80 -1.25
CA THR A 171 -8.17 -18.29 -1.29
C THR A 171 -7.24 -18.92 -2.32
N ALA A 172 -6.75 -18.14 -3.27
CA ALA A 172 -5.82 -18.56 -4.32
C ALA A 172 -4.55 -17.69 -4.31
N PRO A 173 -3.43 -18.16 -4.90
CA PRO A 173 -2.23 -17.33 -5.05
C PRO A 173 -2.51 -16.07 -5.88
N LEU A 174 -1.99 -14.93 -5.40
CA LEU A 174 -1.91 -13.68 -6.16
C LEU A 174 -0.69 -13.71 -7.06
N ARG A 175 -0.86 -13.45 -8.36
CA ARG A 175 0.20 -13.48 -9.38
C ARG A 175 0.19 -12.20 -10.24
N PRO A 176 0.42 -11.03 -9.64
CA PRO A 176 0.37 -9.79 -10.39
C PRO A 176 1.52 -9.70 -11.39
N ALA A 177 1.28 -9.02 -12.52
CA ALA A 177 2.32 -8.77 -13.51
C ALA A 177 3.35 -7.78 -12.93
N PRO A 178 4.68 -8.04 -13.04
CA PRO A 178 5.70 -7.17 -12.46
C PRO A 178 5.61 -5.71 -12.92
N GLU A 179 5.31 -5.47 -14.19
CA GLU A 179 5.19 -4.14 -14.76
C GLU A 179 4.00 -3.35 -14.20
N ILE A 180 2.90 -4.04 -13.84
CA ILE A 180 1.73 -3.40 -13.22
C ILE A 180 2.07 -2.98 -11.79
N ILE A 181 2.72 -3.86 -11.02
CA ILE A 181 3.11 -3.51 -9.65
C ILE A 181 4.21 -2.43 -9.65
N ASP A 182 5.14 -2.47 -10.60
CA ASP A 182 6.13 -1.40 -10.77
C ASP A 182 5.47 -0.04 -11.02
N GLU A 183 4.54 0.02 -11.97
CA GLU A 183 3.86 1.26 -12.33
C GLU A 183 2.92 1.79 -11.24
N PHE A 184 2.06 0.93 -10.69
CA PHE A 184 0.96 1.35 -9.82
C PHE A 184 1.30 1.33 -8.32
N VAL A 185 2.39 0.67 -7.92
CA VAL A 185 2.75 0.51 -6.50
C VAL A 185 4.18 0.97 -6.23
N TRP A 186 5.19 0.40 -6.88
CA TRP A 186 6.59 0.69 -6.55
C TRP A 186 7.03 2.10 -6.93
N ARG A 187 6.76 2.55 -8.16
CA ARG A 187 7.16 3.90 -8.60
C ARG A 187 6.49 5.02 -7.79
N PRO A 188 5.19 4.96 -7.45
CA PRO A 188 4.58 5.92 -6.54
C PRO A 188 5.24 5.94 -5.15
N ILE A 189 5.52 4.77 -4.58
CA ILE A 189 6.15 4.68 -3.25
C ILE A 189 7.58 5.24 -3.28
N ALA A 190 8.31 5.04 -4.38
CA ALA A 190 9.68 5.51 -4.57
C ALA A 190 9.83 7.04 -4.47
N GLU A 191 8.77 7.78 -4.76
CA GLU A 191 8.79 9.25 -4.70
C GLU A 191 8.75 9.79 -3.25
N PHE A 192 8.43 8.96 -2.25
CA PHE A 192 8.47 9.35 -0.84
C PHE A 192 9.88 9.17 -0.26
N GLY A 193 10.73 10.20 -0.42
CA GLY A 193 12.15 10.16 -0.02
C GLY A 193 12.42 9.90 1.47
N GLY A 194 11.42 10.06 2.35
CA GLY A 194 11.54 9.75 3.78
C GLY A 194 11.28 8.29 4.14
N ILE A 195 10.73 7.49 3.21
CA ILE A 195 10.32 6.11 3.48
C ILE A 195 11.44 5.17 3.01
N ARG A 196 12.03 4.43 3.95
CA ARG A 196 13.06 3.42 3.65
C ARG A 196 12.48 2.01 3.60
N GLU A 197 11.55 1.73 4.51
CA GLU A 197 10.88 0.45 4.64
C GLU A 197 9.41 0.52 4.22
N VAL A 198 9.01 -0.44 3.38
CA VAL A 198 7.63 -0.70 2.98
C VAL A 198 7.19 -1.98 3.68
N PHE A 199 6.10 -1.95 4.43
CA PHE A 199 5.71 -3.08 5.28
C PHE A 199 4.60 -3.91 4.67
N ALA A 200 4.72 -5.23 4.78
CA ALA A 200 3.66 -6.14 4.43
C ALA A 200 3.50 -7.21 5.52
N PHE A 201 2.25 -7.56 5.82
CA PHE A 201 1.93 -8.57 6.82
C PHE A 201 1.26 -9.76 6.15
N ARG A 202 1.62 -10.98 6.59
CA ARG A 202 1.21 -12.30 6.07
C ARG A 202 2.24 -12.91 5.12
N ARG A 203 2.29 -14.25 5.16
CA ARG A 203 3.15 -15.07 4.30
C ARG A 203 2.84 -14.92 2.81
N SER A 204 1.60 -14.59 2.42
CA SER A 204 1.25 -14.43 1.00
C SER A 204 2.14 -13.39 0.29
N TRP A 205 2.55 -12.34 1.00
CA TRP A 205 3.46 -11.34 0.46
C TRP A 205 4.87 -11.89 0.17
N ASP A 206 5.35 -12.88 0.93
CA ASP A 206 6.62 -13.57 0.66
C ASP A 206 6.57 -14.31 -0.69
N HIS A 207 5.43 -14.95 -0.98
CA HIS A 207 5.21 -15.61 -2.27
C HIS A 207 5.06 -14.59 -3.41
N ILE A 208 4.40 -13.46 -3.17
CA ILE A 208 4.27 -12.38 -4.16
C ILE A 208 5.65 -11.78 -4.47
N ALA A 209 6.47 -11.50 -3.46
CA ALA A 209 7.82 -10.97 -3.65
C ALA A 209 8.69 -11.92 -4.49
N GLN A 210 8.59 -13.23 -4.27
CA GLN A 210 9.26 -14.24 -5.10
C GLN A 210 8.71 -14.30 -6.53
N ALA A 211 7.39 -14.20 -6.71
CA ALA A 211 6.77 -14.19 -8.04
C ALA A 211 7.12 -12.92 -8.84
N LEU A 212 7.40 -11.81 -8.16
CA LEU A 212 7.90 -10.56 -8.72
C LEU A 212 9.43 -10.57 -8.93
N ASP A 213 10.11 -11.69 -8.65
CA ASP A 213 11.57 -11.85 -8.72
C ASP A 213 12.34 -10.79 -7.92
N LEU A 214 11.80 -10.37 -6.77
CA LEU A 214 12.48 -9.43 -5.90
C LEU A 214 13.69 -10.09 -5.24
N ARG A 215 14.82 -9.38 -5.23
CA ARG A 215 16.04 -9.87 -4.59
C ARG A 215 15.89 -9.87 -3.08
N LEU A 216 15.93 -11.06 -2.48
CA LEU A 216 15.97 -11.20 -1.03
C LEU A 216 17.27 -10.61 -0.46
N THR A 217 17.15 -9.73 0.53
CA THR A 217 18.27 -9.05 1.19
C THR A 217 18.49 -9.49 2.64
N GLY A 218 17.51 -10.13 3.27
CA GLY A 218 17.62 -10.49 4.68
C GLY A 218 16.55 -11.46 5.17
N LYS A 219 16.92 -12.20 6.22
CA LYS A 219 16.07 -13.19 6.89
C LYS A 219 16.25 -13.05 8.39
N TRP A 220 15.16 -12.86 9.13
CA TRP A 220 15.16 -12.88 10.60
C TRP A 220 14.08 -13.79 11.17
N GLY A 221 14.28 -14.23 12.41
CA GLY A 221 13.41 -15.19 13.10
C GLY A 221 13.49 -16.57 12.45
N ARG A 222 12.34 -17.21 12.24
CA ARG A 222 12.27 -18.56 11.68
C ARG A 222 12.97 -18.64 10.30
N GLY A 223 14.02 -19.45 10.24
CA GLY A 223 14.84 -19.65 9.04
C GLY A 223 15.73 -18.45 8.68
N GLY A 224 16.04 -17.59 9.64
CA GLY A 224 16.93 -16.44 9.51
C GLY A 224 17.75 -16.19 10.77
N ALA A 225 18.37 -15.01 10.86
CA ALA A 225 19.08 -14.58 12.06
C ALA A 225 18.11 -14.36 13.23
N ASP A 226 18.53 -14.73 14.43
CA ASP A 226 17.79 -14.35 15.63
C ASP A 226 17.87 -12.82 15.82
N TYR A 227 16.74 -12.22 16.22
CA TYR A 227 16.64 -10.80 16.54
C TYR A 227 15.94 -10.55 17.88
N GLY A 228 15.84 -11.59 18.72
CA GLY A 228 15.30 -11.51 20.07
C GLY A 228 13.77 -11.60 20.16
N SER A 229 13.09 -12.01 19.08
CA SER A 229 11.63 -12.21 19.12
C SER A 229 11.26 -13.30 20.11
N ALA A 230 10.31 -13.02 21.00
CA ALA A 230 9.80 -14.00 21.94
C ALA A 230 8.93 -15.08 21.26
N LYS A 231 8.56 -14.87 19.99
CA LYS A 231 7.76 -15.80 19.19
C LYS A 231 8.65 -16.58 18.23
N CYS A 232 9.06 -17.78 18.65
CA CYS A 232 9.89 -18.69 17.83
C CYS A 232 9.31 -19.05 16.45
N VAL A 233 8.02 -18.79 16.21
CA VAL A 233 7.32 -19.03 14.94
C VAL A 233 7.24 -17.81 14.02
N ARG A 234 7.75 -16.64 14.45
CA ARG A 234 7.74 -15.43 13.62
C ARG A 234 8.87 -15.45 12.61
N ALA A 235 8.57 -15.02 11.40
CA ALA A 235 9.54 -14.87 10.32
C ALA A 235 9.46 -13.46 9.75
N VAL A 236 10.63 -12.93 9.42
CA VAL A 236 10.78 -11.67 8.70
C VAL A 236 11.66 -11.92 7.48
N ARG A 237 11.27 -11.36 6.35
CA ARG A 237 12.05 -11.32 5.12
C ARG A 237 12.12 -9.90 4.61
N THR A 238 13.28 -9.50 4.13
CA THR A 238 13.45 -8.23 3.42
C THR A 238 13.82 -8.48 1.98
N TYR A 239 13.24 -7.68 1.10
CA TYR A 239 13.46 -7.72 -0.34
C TYR A 239 13.85 -6.33 -0.83
N ALA A 240 14.84 -6.23 -1.73
CA ALA A 240 15.19 -4.97 -2.36
C ALA A 240 14.10 -4.57 -3.37
N LEU A 241 13.61 -3.33 -3.24
CA LEU A 241 12.76 -2.71 -4.26
C LEU A 241 13.62 -2.01 -5.32
N PRO A 242 13.12 -1.84 -6.56
CA PRO A 242 13.85 -1.14 -7.62
C PRO A 242 14.32 0.27 -7.25
N SER A 243 13.60 0.94 -6.37
CA SER A 243 13.91 2.28 -5.85
C SER A 243 15.07 2.33 -4.83
N GLY A 244 15.56 1.17 -4.39
CA GLY A 244 16.52 1.07 -3.28
C GLY A 244 15.88 1.02 -1.90
N GLN A 245 14.55 1.20 -1.80
CA GLN A 245 13.79 0.92 -0.58
C GLN A 245 13.74 -0.59 -0.29
N SER A 246 13.35 -0.96 0.92
CA SER A 246 13.22 -2.36 1.34
C SER A 246 11.76 -2.73 1.60
N LEU A 247 11.27 -3.77 0.95
CA LEU A 247 10.03 -4.44 1.34
C LEU A 247 10.30 -5.36 2.53
N VAL A 248 9.72 -5.05 3.68
CA VAL A 248 9.77 -5.83 4.92
C VAL A 248 8.49 -6.65 5.06
N ILE A 249 8.61 -7.97 5.03
CA ILE A 249 7.48 -8.89 5.11
C ILE A 249 7.56 -9.65 6.42
N GLU A 250 6.50 -9.56 7.22
CA GLU A 250 6.45 -10.17 8.54
C GLU A 250 5.21 -11.07 8.69
N TRP A 251 5.41 -12.26 9.27
CA TRP A 251 4.31 -13.17 9.58
C TRP A 251 4.65 -14.12 10.72
N HIS A 252 3.61 -14.67 11.36
CA HIS A 252 3.74 -15.82 12.24
C HIS A 252 2.48 -16.70 12.20
N GLN A 253 2.60 -17.94 12.68
CA GLN A 253 1.44 -18.83 12.79
C GLN A 253 0.42 -18.24 13.76
N GLY A 254 -0.83 -18.08 13.32
CA GLY A 254 -1.94 -17.59 14.15
C GLY A 254 -2.16 -16.06 14.17
N SER A 255 -1.39 -15.27 13.43
CA SER A 255 -1.73 -13.85 13.20
C SER A 255 -1.46 -13.44 11.76
N ALA A 256 -2.31 -12.54 11.30
CA ALA A 256 -2.27 -11.95 9.97
C ALA A 256 -2.11 -10.42 10.04
N GLY A 257 -1.84 -9.89 11.24
CA GLY A 257 -1.72 -8.47 11.54
C GLY A 257 -0.33 -8.07 12.06
N PRO A 258 -0.10 -6.77 12.24
CA PRO A 258 1.20 -6.22 12.64
C PRO A 258 1.71 -6.73 14.00
N PRO A 259 3.02 -6.58 14.28
CA PRO A 259 3.62 -7.01 15.54
C PRO A 259 3.13 -6.16 16.74
N SER A 260 3.33 -6.69 17.95
CA SER A 260 3.12 -5.93 19.20
C SER A 260 4.18 -4.83 19.36
N PRO A 261 3.98 -3.84 20.24
CA PRO A 261 4.95 -2.76 20.44
C PRO A 261 6.38 -3.25 20.73
N SER A 262 6.53 -4.24 21.62
CA SER A 262 7.83 -4.84 21.95
C SER A 262 8.50 -5.50 20.75
N GLU A 263 7.73 -6.21 19.92
CA GLU A 263 8.22 -6.89 18.72
C GLU A 263 8.54 -5.90 17.61
N THR A 264 7.79 -4.80 17.50
CA THR A 264 8.11 -3.68 16.60
C THR A 264 9.43 -3.03 16.97
N ALA A 265 9.70 -2.83 18.26
CA ALA A 265 10.96 -2.25 18.74
C ALA A 265 12.16 -3.15 18.40
N LEU A 266 12.05 -4.46 18.66
CA LEU A 266 13.08 -5.45 18.30
C LEU A 266 13.34 -5.45 16.78
N LEU A 267 12.27 -5.44 15.98
CA LEU A 267 12.38 -5.41 14.53
C LEU A 267 13.07 -4.12 14.05
N ARG A 268 12.72 -2.96 14.62
CA ARG A 268 13.37 -1.68 14.29
C ARG A 268 14.86 -1.76 14.55
N THR A 269 15.28 -2.21 15.73
CA THR A 269 16.70 -2.35 16.07
C THR A 269 17.42 -3.29 15.11
N ALA A 270 16.81 -4.43 14.75
CA ALA A 270 17.41 -5.39 13.85
C ALA A 270 17.63 -4.82 12.43
N LEU A 271 16.64 -4.11 11.89
CA LEU A 271 16.71 -3.51 10.56
C LEU A 271 17.67 -2.32 10.51
N GLN A 272 17.69 -1.49 11.54
CA GLN A 272 18.60 -0.34 11.63
C GLN A 272 20.06 -0.77 11.89
N GLY A 273 20.27 -1.80 12.72
CA GLY A 273 21.59 -2.37 13.00
C GLY A 273 22.21 -3.10 11.80
N ALA A 274 21.38 -3.75 10.96
CA ALA A 274 21.84 -4.37 9.71
C ALA A 274 22.35 -3.33 8.69
N GLY A 275 21.83 -2.09 8.73
CA GLY A 275 22.30 -0.98 7.88
C GLY A 275 23.69 -0.45 8.23
N SER A 276 24.22 -0.75 9.43
CA SER A 276 25.56 -0.32 9.88
C SER A 276 26.68 -1.33 9.58
N HIS A 277 26.36 -2.47 8.95
CA HIS A 277 27.35 -3.45 8.49
C HIS A 277 27.23 -3.62 6.97
N GLY A 278 27.71 -2.63 6.23
CA GLY A 278 28.07 -2.81 4.82
C GLY A 278 29.10 -3.94 4.68
N PRO A 279 29.14 -4.65 3.54
CA PRO A 279 29.95 -5.85 3.39
C PRO A 279 31.42 -5.52 3.61
N GLY A 280 31.97 -6.00 4.72
CA GLY A 280 33.40 -6.12 4.92
C GLY A 280 33.92 -7.08 3.85
N VAL A 281 34.45 -6.52 2.77
CA VAL A 281 35.35 -7.23 1.87
C VAL A 281 36.54 -7.62 2.73
N SER A 282 36.56 -8.89 3.14
CA SER A 282 37.75 -9.52 3.69
C SER A 282 38.63 -9.90 2.49
N ALA A 283 39.88 -9.45 2.55
CA ALA A 283 40.93 -9.66 1.56
C ALA A 283 41.19 -11.14 1.25
#